data_AF-A0A3B8K506-F1
#
_entry.id   AF-A0A3B8K506-F1
#
_cell.length_a   1.000
_cell.length_b   1.000
_cell.length_c   1.000
_cell.angle_alpha   90.00
_cell.angle_beta   90.00
_cell.angle_gamma   90.00
#
_symmetry.space_group_name_H-M   'P 1'
#
loop_
_entity.id
_entity.type
_entity.pdbx_description
1 polymer ?
#
loop_
_entity_poly.entity_id
_entity_poly.type
_entity_poly.pdbx_seq_one_letter_code
_entity_poly.pdbx_strand_id
1 'polypeptide(L)'
;ESRPPRYSRALLETLAIIAYRQPVTRGDIEDIRGVTVTTEIMRVLLDREWIRQSGTREVPGHPALYVTTPGFLEYFGLTSLKQLPDLDDERQLADIAKELGIEMPESLVSVPVPPAEGESVDAEKPDPADPAESGHVSVADTVDTSSAGEYTESDAVGDEAEIHEPDADTVPKVALTSEFD
;
A
#
# COMPACT_ATOMS: atom_id res chain seq x y z
N GLU A 1 25.78 -22.27 -17.47
CA GLU A 1 25.39 -20.86 -17.25
C GLU A 1 23.91 -20.68 -17.58
N SER A 2 23.00 -20.89 -16.63
CA SER A 2 21.59 -20.51 -16.82
C SER A 2 21.47 -19.02 -16.61
N ARG A 3 21.18 -18.26 -17.68
CA ARG A 3 20.89 -16.83 -17.59
C ARG A 3 19.82 -16.61 -16.51
N PRO A 4 20.03 -15.70 -15.55
CA PRO A 4 19.03 -15.44 -14.52
C PRO A 4 17.71 -15.03 -15.20
N PRO A 5 16.57 -15.56 -14.72
CA PRO A 5 15.27 -15.23 -15.30
C PRO A 5 15.07 -13.71 -15.26
N ARG A 6 14.79 -13.12 -16.42
CA ARG A 6 14.48 -11.69 -16.53
C ARG A 6 13.05 -11.47 -16.05
N TYR A 7 12.90 -10.71 -14.96
CA TYR A 7 11.59 -10.27 -14.49
C TYR A 7 11.15 -9.02 -15.23
N SER A 8 9.85 -8.91 -15.46
CA SER A 8 9.28 -7.68 -16.03
C SER A 8 9.37 -6.55 -15.02
N ARG A 9 9.46 -5.32 -15.53
CA ARG A 9 9.43 -4.11 -14.70
C ARG A 9 8.16 -4.05 -13.84
N ALA A 10 7.00 -4.36 -14.41
CA ALA A 10 5.72 -4.35 -13.70
C ALA A 10 5.70 -5.32 -12.50
N LEU A 11 6.33 -6.50 -12.63
CA LEU A 11 6.43 -7.46 -11.53
C LEU A 11 7.30 -6.91 -10.40
N LEU A 12 8.47 -6.36 -10.72
CA LEU A 12 9.40 -5.80 -9.74
C LEU A 12 8.84 -4.52 -9.08
N GLU A 13 8.14 -3.67 -9.82
CA GLU A 13 7.43 -2.51 -9.26
C GLU A 13 6.36 -2.92 -8.26
N THR A 14 5.54 -3.92 -8.61
CA THR A 14 4.51 -4.46 -7.71
C THR A 14 5.14 -5.03 -6.44
N LEU A 15 6.21 -5.82 -6.60
CA LEU A 15 6.94 -6.38 -5.46
C LEU A 15 7.55 -5.31 -4.56
N ALA A 16 8.16 -4.27 -5.14
CA ALA A 16 8.74 -3.17 -4.38
C ALA A 16 7.68 -2.46 -3.54
N ILE A 17 6.49 -2.19 -4.09
CA ILE A 17 5.39 -1.58 -3.34
C ILE A 17 5.00 -2.44 -2.14
N ILE A 18 4.87 -3.76 -2.33
CA ILE A 18 4.54 -4.67 -1.22
C ILE A 18 5.64 -4.63 -0.16
N ALA A 19 6.93 -4.67 -0.54
CA ALA A 19 8.05 -4.65 0.40
C ALA A 19 8.09 -3.37 1.26
N TYR A 20 7.80 -2.21 0.68
CA TYR A 20 7.87 -0.91 1.37
C TYR A 20 6.58 -0.48 2.07
N ARG A 21 5.42 -1.05 1.69
CA ARG A 21 4.11 -0.59 2.18
C ARG A 21 3.31 -1.65 2.92
N GLN A 22 3.81 -2.88 3.03
CA GLN A 22 3.12 -3.96 3.73
C GLN A 22 2.66 -3.55 5.15
N PRO A 23 1.47 -4.00 5.59
CA PRO A 23 0.52 -4.85 4.87
C PRO A 23 -0.35 -4.08 3.86
N VAL A 24 -0.40 -4.52 2.60
CA VAL A 24 -1.15 -3.86 1.51
C VAL A 24 -2.18 -4.75 0.84
N THR A 25 -3.27 -4.17 0.36
CA THR A 25 -4.24 -4.86 -0.51
C THR A 25 -3.86 -4.70 -1.98
N ARG A 26 -4.45 -5.53 -2.85
CA ARG A 26 -4.30 -5.35 -4.30
C ARG A 26 -4.77 -3.97 -4.76
N GLY A 27 -5.86 -3.45 -4.19
CA GLY A 27 -6.37 -2.11 -4.50
C GLY A 27 -5.34 -1.03 -4.19
N ASP A 28 -4.74 -1.05 -3.00
CA ASP A 28 -3.71 -0.08 -2.62
C ASP A 28 -2.51 -0.10 -3.59
N ILE A 29 -2.12 -1.28 -4.07
CA ILE A 29 -1.02 -1.41 -5.04
C ILE A 29 -1.41 -0.75 -6.38
N GLU A 30 -2.64 -0.98 -6.85
CA GLU A 30 -3.15 -0.38 -8.09
C GLU A 30 -3.25 1.15 -7.98
N ASP A 31 -3.70 1.65 -6.83
CA ASP A 31 -3.78 3.09 -6.55
C ASP A 31 -2.40 3.76 -6.58
N ILE A 32 -1.38 3.12 -6.00
CA ILE A 32 0.00 3.63 -6.00
C ILE A 32 0.63 3.57 -7.40
N ARG A 33 0.37 2.50 -8.16
CA ARG A 33 0.94 2.33 -9.52
C ARG A 33 0.21 3.17 -10.57
N GLY A 34 -1.02 3.61 -10.28
CA GLY A 34 -1.90 4.27 -11.25
C GLY A 34 -2.37 3.36 -12.40
N VAL A 35 -2.11 2.05 -12.31
CA VAL A 35 -2.51 1.05 -13.32
C VAL A 35 -2.90 -0.27 -12.66
N THR A 36 -3.86 -0.96 -13.26
CA THR A 36 -4.31 -2.27 -12.79
C THR A 36 -3.16 -3.29 -12.76
N VAL A 37 -3.08 -4.06 -11.67
CA VAL A 37 -2.13 -5.17 -11.54
C VAL A 37 -2.81 -6.41 -12.10
N THR A 38 -2.15 -7.12 -13.02
CA THR A 38 -2.72 -8.34 -13.57
C THR A 38 -2.71 -9.47 -12.55
N THR A 39 -3.72 -10.34 -12.58
CA THR A 39 -3.79 -11.52 -11.71
C THR A 39 -2.55 -12.41 -11.83
N GLU A 40 -1.95 -12.48 -13.03
CA GLU A 40 -0.72 -13.24 -13.28
C GLU A 40 0.47 -12.70 -12.48
N ILE A 41 0.62 -11.37 -12.33
CA ILE A 41 1.71 -10.81 -11.50
C ILE A 41 1.54 -11.27 -10.05
N MET A 42 0.34 -11.13 -9.50
CA MET A 42 0.05 -11.56 -8.12
C MET A 42 0.32 -13.06 -7.95
N ARG A 43 -0.11 -13.87 -8.91
CA ARG A 43 0.14 -15.32 -8.93
C ARG A 43 1.63 -15.63 -8.95
N VAL A 44 2.40 -15.03 -9.84
CA VAL A 44 3.85 -15.30 -9.94
C VAL A 44 4.57 -14.93 -8.63
N LEU A 45 4.19 -13.83 -7.97
CA LEU A 45 4.78 -13.44 -6.70
C LEU A 45 4.44 -14.42 -5.56
N LEU A 46 3.21 -14.95 -5.55
CA LEU A 46 2.75 -15.96 -4.59
C LEU A 46 3.39 -17.33 -4.85
N ASP A 47 3.41 -17.80 -6.09
CA ASP A 47 3.95 -19.10 -6.51
C ASP A 47 5.47 -19.19 -6.27
N ARG A 48 6.16 -18.04 -6.29
CA ARG A 48 7.59 -17.92 -5.93
C ARG A 48 7.83 -17.76 -4.43
N GLU A 49 6.77 -17.75 -3.65
CA GLU A 49 6.81 -17.51 -2.21
C GLU A 49 7.55 -16.22 -1.83
N TRP A 50 7.53 -15.18 -2.68
CA TRP A 50 8.09 -13.87 -2.33
C TRP A 50 7.11 -13.04 -1.51
N ILE A 51 5.83 -13.28 -1.71
CA ILE A 51 4.75 -12.67 -0.93
C ILE A 51 3.81 -13.75 -0.43
N ARG A 52 3.04 -13.43 0.61
CA ARG A 52 1.95 -14.25 1.14
C ARG A 52 0.79 -13.39 1.59
N GLN A 53 -0.37 -13.98 1.80
CA GLN A 53 -1.47 -13.31 2.49
C GLN A 53 -1.22 -13.30 4.00
N SER A 54 -1.46 -12.16 4.65
CA SER A 54 -1.38 -12.01 6.11
C SER A 54 -2.75 -11.92 6.79
N GLY A 55 -3.83 -11.74 6.02
CA GLY A 55 -5.18 -11.58 6.53
C GLY A 55 -6.07 -10.85 5.52
N THR A 56 -7.17 -10.30 6.00
CA THR A 56 -8.10 -9.46 5.21
C THR A 56 -8.31 -8.12 5.92
N ARG A 57 -8.66 -7.07 5.16
CA ARG A 57 -8.99 -5.75 5.72
C ARG A 57 -10.48 -5.67 6.07
N GLU A 58 -10.82 -5.01 7.18
CA GLU A 58 -12.20 -4.80 7.64
C GLU A 58 -12.90 -3.66 6.91
N VAL A 59 -13.01 -3.78 5.58
CA VAL A 59 -13.75 -2.86 4.71
C VAL A 59 -14.68 -3.67 3.79
N PRO A 60 -15.72 -3.06 3.20
CA PRO A 60 -16.61 -3.77 2.27
C PRO A 60 -15.83 -4.54 1.19
N GLY A 61 -16.13 -5.82 1.04
CA GLY A 61 -15.42 -6.74 0.13
C GLY A 61 -14.22 -7.46 0.74
N HIS A 62 -13.85 -7.17 1.99
CA HIS A 62 -12.81 -7.86 2.77
C HIS A 62 -11.54 -8.23 1.97
N PRO A 63 -10.87 -7.25 1.35
CA PRO A 63 -9.74 -7.53 0.46
C PRO A 63 -8.57 -8.14 1.22
N ALA A 64 -7.88 -9.08 0.58
CA ALA A 64 -6.70 -9.75 1.13
C ALA A 64 -5.54 -8.76 1.31
N LEU A 65 -4.80 -8.92 2.42
CA LEU A 65 -3.59 -8.19 2.75
C LEU A 65 -2.37 -9.04 2.40
N TYR A 66 -1.40 -8.44 1.72
CA TYR A 66 -0.17 -9.05 1.27
C TYR A 66 1.04 -8.51 2.02
N VAL A 67 1.97 -9.41 2.32
CA VAL A 67 3.26 -9.14 2.97
C VAL A 67 4.36 -9.97 2.31
N THR A 68 5.60 -9.53 2.46
CA THR A 68 6.80 -10.28 2.06
C THR A 68 7.05 -11.47 3.00
N THR A 69 7.84 -12.41 2.52
CA THR A 69 8.17 -13.67 3.20
C THR A 69 9.68 -13.78 3.47
N PRO A 70 10.14 -14.81 4.20
CA PRO A 70 11.56 -15.15 4.26
C PRO A 70 12.16 -15.49 2.88
N GLY A 71 11.39 -16.07 1.96
CA GLY A 71 11.85 -16.39 0.60
C GLY A 71 12.22 -15.14 -0.21
N PHE A 72 11.53 -14.02 0.02
CA PHE A 72 11.96 -12.72 -0.50
C PHE A 72 13.34 -12.33 0.05
N LEU A 73 13.53 -12.39 1.37
CA LEU A 73 14.80 -12.01 2.00
C LEU A 73 15.96 -12.87 1.48
N GLU A 74 15.77 -14.18 1.37
CA GLU A 74 16.77 -15.11 0.83
C GLU A 74 17.11 -14.78 -0.63
N TYR A 75 16.11 -14.52 -1.46
CA TYR A 75 16.31 -14.21 -2.88
C TYR A 75 17.10 -12.91 -3.09
N PHE A 76 16.82 -11.88 -2.29
CA PHE A 76 17.50 -10.58 -2.36
C PHE A 76 18.76 -10.49 -1.49
N GLY A 77 19.16 -11.58 -0.82
CA GLY A 77 20.35 -11.61 0.03
C GLY A 77 20.25 -10.72 1.27
N LEU A 78 19.03 -10.45 1.74
CA LEU A 78 18.75 -9.61 2.90
C LEU A 78 18.60 -10.47 4.16
N THR A 79 19.05 -9.96 5.30
CA THR A 79 18.79 -10.56 6.62
C THR A 79 17.50 -10.03 7.24
N SER A 80 17.08 -8.82 6.86
CA SER A 80 15.88 -8.16 7.38
C SER A 80 15.39 -7.09 6.41
N LEU A 81 14.09 -6.79 6.46
CA LEU A 81 13.48 -5.71 5.69
C LEU A 81 14.03 -4.33 6.05
N LYS A 82 14.66 -4.16 7.22
CA LYS A 82 15.32 -2.92 7.62
C LYS A 82 16.56 -2.57 6.78
N GLN A 83 17.07 -3.54 6.01
CA GLN A 83 18.19 -3.32 5.08
C GLN A 83 17.71 -2.79 3.72
N LEU A 84 16.39 -2.66 3.52
CA LEU A 84 15.88 -2.00 2.34
C LEU A 84 16.25 -0.51 2.39
N PRO A 85 16.71 0.07 1.26
CA PRO A 85 17.01 1.49 1.15
C PRO A 85 15.83 2.37 1.60
N ASP A 86 16.10 3.46 2.30
CA ASP A 86 15.04 4.40 2.66
C ASP A 86 14.50 5.11 1.41
N LEU A 87 13.19 5.35 1.36
CA LEU A 87 12.55 6.00 0.21
C LEU A 87 12.75 7.53 0.23
N ASP A 88 13.02 8.12 1.40
CA ASP A 88 13.21 9.57 1.56
C ASP A 88 14.64 10.04 1.28
N ASP A 89 15.61 9.12 1.12
CA ASP A 89 17.01 9.46 0.81
C ASP A 89 17.30 9.31 -0.70
N GLU A 90 16.98 10.37 -1.45
CA GLU A 90 17.19 10.46 -2.90
C GLU A 90 18.65 10.22 -3.32
N ARG A 91 19.63 10.52 -2.44
CA ARG A 91 21.05 10.32 -2.73
C ARG A 91 21.41 8.85 -2.73
N GLN A 92 20.91 8.10 -1.75
CA GLN A 92 21.12 6.65 -1.68
C GLN A 92 20.48 5.93 -2.87
N LEU A 93 19.29 6.34 -3.28
CA LEU A 93 18.61 5.72 -4.42
C LEU A 93 19.36 5.96 -5.74
N ALA A 94 19.88 7.17 -5.96
CA ALA A 94 20.68 7.50 -7.13
C ALA A 94 21.99 6.70 -7.17
N ASP A 95 22.65 6.52 -6.02
CA ASP A 95 23.88 5.73 -5.91
C ASP A 95 23.63 4.25 -6.19
N ILE A 96 22.54 3.67 -5.67
CA ILE A 96 22.13 2.28 -5.94
C ILE A 96 21.76 2.08 -7.40
N ALA A 97 21.02 3.01 -8.00
CA ALA A 97 20.67 2.95 -9.41
C ALA A 97 21.92 2.97 -10.30
N LYS A 98 22.91 3.80 -9.93
CA LYS A 98 24.21 3.87 -10.61
C LYS A 98 25.02 2.58 -10.45
N GLU A 99 25.03 1.97 -9.26
CA GLU A 99 25.68 0.68 -9.01
C GLU A 99 25.03 -0.45 -9.82
N LEU A 100 23.70 -0.43 -9.96
CA LEU A 100 22.93 -1.39 -10.74
C LEU A 100 22.92 -1.10 -12.25
N GLY A 101 23.53 0.00 -12.70
CA GLY A 101 23.53 0.41 -14.11
C GLY A 101 22.13 0.76 -14.65
N ILE A 102 21.22 1.17 -13.76
CA ILE A 102 19.87 1.61 -14.10
C ILE A 102 19.94 3.11 -14.42
N GLU A 103 19.76 3.47 -15.69
CA GLU A 103 19.60 4.87 -16.10
C GLU A 103 18.24 5.37 -15.59
N MET A 104 18.26 6.20 -14.54
CA MET A 104 17.07 6.85 -14.01
C MET A 104 16.56 7.88 -15.04
N PRO A 105 15.26 7.90 -15.39
CA PRO A 105 14.73 8.93 -16.27
C PRO A 105 14.87 10.30 -15.61
N GLU A 106 15.40 11.28 -16.35
CA GLU A 106 15.69 12.64 -15.87
C GLU A 106 14.48 13.37 -15.25
N SER A 107 13.26 12.85 -15.44
CA SER A 107 12.02 13.41 -14.89
C SER A 107 11.90 13.34 -13.36
N LEU A 108 12.76 12.59 -12.67
CA LEU A 108 12.79 12.53 -11.20
C LEU A 108 13.88 13.41 -10.57
N VAL A 109 14.74 14.04 -11.38
CA VAL A 109 15.79 14.93 -10.90
C VAL A 109 15.27 16.37 -10.95
N SER A 110 14.34 16.73 -10.07
CA SER A 110 14.06 18.14 -9.83
C SER A 110 15.23 18.71 -9.02
N VAL A 111 16.17 19.33 -9.72
CA VAL A 111 17.35 19.97 -9.15
C VAL A 111 16.89 21.05 -8.16
N PRO A 112 17.24 21.00 -6.87
CA PRO A 112 16.92 22.06 -5.92
C PRO A 112 17.70 23.34 -6.27
N VAL A 113 16.97 24.44 -6.25
CA VAL A 113 17.40 25.83 -6.47
C VAL A 113 18.60 26.19 -5.56
N PRO A 114 19.72 26.72 -6.09
CA PRO A 114 20.79 27.26 -5.23
C PRO A 114 20.33 28.54 -4.50
N PRO A 115 20.86 28.78 -3.29
CA PRO A 115 20.33 29.77 -2.35
C PRO A 115 20.62 31.21 -2.79
N ALA A 116 19.72 32.09 -2.36
CA ALA A 116 19.74 33.54 -2.53
C ALA A 116 21.09 34.19 -2.23
N GLU A 117 21.62 34.94 -3.19
CA GLU A 117 22.57 36.01 -2.95
C GLU A 117 21.81 37.33 -2.93
N GLY A 118 21.97 38.07 -1.83
CA GLY A 118 21.31 39.34 -1.61
C GLY A 118 21.90 40.45 -2.47
N GLU A 119 21.04 41.34 -2.95
CA GLU A 119 21.44 42.69 -3.33
C GLU A 119 20.41 43.68 -2.78
N SER A 120 20.92 44.58 -1.95
CA SER A 120 20.22 45.66 -1.25
C SER A 120 20.10 46.89 -2.14
N VAL A 121 18.91 47.51 -2.19
CA VAL A 121 18.65 48.95 -2.42
C VAL A 121 17.12 49.14 -2.34
N ASP A 122 16.52 50.20 -1.83
CA ASP A 122 16.91 51.36 -1.04
C ASP A 122 15.58 51.93 -0.49
N ALA A 123 15.64 52.67 0.61
CA ALA A 123 14.46 53.17 1.29
C ALA A 123 13.80 54.35 0.56
N GLU A 124 12.48 54.30 0.31
CA GLU A 124 11.67 55.52 0.26
C GLU A 124 10.27 55.28 0.83
N LYS A 125 9.88 56.15 1.75
CA LYS A 125 8.60 56.27 2.45
C LYS A 125 8.32 57.78 2.52
N PRO A 126 7.11 58.28 2.80
CA PRO A 126 5.73 57.85 2.54
C PRO A 126 4.96 58.92 1.69
N ASP A 127 3.71 58.66 1.29
CA ASP A 127 2.70 59.73 1.25
C ASP A 127 1.32 59.20 1.73
N PRO A 128 0.54 59.97 2.51
CA PRO A 128 -0.73 59.55 3.12
C PRO A 128 -1.98 60.18 2.45
N ALA A 129 -3.16 59.80 2.94
CA ALA A 129 -4.54 60.20 2.58
C ALA A 129 -5.20 59.28 1.52
N ASP A 130 -6.37 58.69 1.74
CA ASP A 130 -7.65 59.32 2.14
C ASP A 130 -8.58 58.30 2.88
N PRO A 131 -9.49 58.71 3.80
CA PRO A 131 -10.35 57.82 4.59
C PRO A 131 -11.83 57.76 4.11
N ALA A 132 -12.55 56.74 4.61
CA ALA A 132 -14.02 56.55 4.61
C ALA A 132 -14.67 56.23 3.24
N GLU A 133 -15.73 55.44 3.06
CA GLU A 133 -16.90 54.99 3.84
C GLU A 133 -17.33 53.59 3.32
N SER A 134 -17.71 52.61 4.15
CA SER A 134 -19.05 52.32 4.72
C SER A 134 -20.03 51.55 3.81
N GLY A 135 -20.66 50.50 4.37
CA GLY A 135 -21.83 49.77 3.84
C GLY A 135 -21.65 48.23 3.87
N HIS A 136 -21.98 47.49 4.95
CA HIS A 136 -23.32 46.99 5.32
C HIS A 136 -23.93 46.09 4.21
N VAL A 137 -24.32 44.82 4.37
CA VAL A 137 -24.97 44.15 5.49
C VAL A 137 -24.80 42.62 5.41
N SER A 138 -24.85 41.96 6.56
CA SER A 138 -25.10 40.54 6.74
C SER A 138 -26.55 40.17 6.40
N VAL A 139 -26.79 39.00 5.81
CA VAL A 139 -28.01 38.24 6.09
C VAL A 139 -27.72 36.75 5.95
N ALA A 140 -27.95 36.05 7.07
CA ALA A 140 -28.17 34.62 7.13
C ALA A 140 -29.57 34.29 6.60
N ASP A 141 -29.71 33.12 5.99
CA ASP A 141 -30.98 32.45 5.66
C ASP A 141 -30.64 30.95 5.67
N THR A 142 -30.82 30.17 6.74
CA THR A 142 -32.01 29.62 7.44
C THR A 142 -33.01 28.85 6.60
N VAL A 143 -33.00 27.52 6.83
CA VAL A 143 -34.09 26.51 6.81
C VAL A 143 -34.71 26.20 5.43
N ASP A 144 -35.26 25.05 5.08
CA ASP A 144 -35.67 23.79 5.70
C ASP A 144 -35.85 22.81 4.51
N THR A 145 -35.61 21.51 4.66
CA THR A 145 -36.51 20.48 4.12
C THR A 145 -36.20 19.15 4.78
N SER A 146 -37.11 18.76 5.65
CA SER A 146 -37.27 17.42 6.19
C SER A 146 -37.76 16.45 5.11
N SER A 147 -37.27 15.20 5.12
CA SER A 147 -38.09 14.07 4.67
C SER A 147 -37.74 12.81 5.47
N ALA A 148 -38.75 12.35 6.19
CA ALA A 148 -38.79 11.18 7.04
C ALA A 148 -38.67 9.86 6.27
N GLY A 149 -38.25 8.82 6.99
CA GLY A 149 -38.22 7.43 6.54
C GLY A 149 -37.92 6.48 7.69
N GLU A 150 -38.85 6.41 8.65
CA GLU A 150 -38.96 5.37 9.67
C GLU A 150 -39.17 3.99 9.02
N TYR A 151 -38.42 2.98 9.45
CA TYR A 151 -38.84 1.57 9.36
C TYR A 151 -38.28 0.77 10.54
N THR A 152 -39.15 0.64 11.54
CA THR A 152 -39.45 -0.54 12.37
C THR A 152 -38.35 -1.55 12.69
N GLU A 153 -38.01 -1.54 13.98
CA GLU A 153 -37.66 -2.68 14.81
C GLU A 153 -38.76 -3.76 14.78
N SER A 154 -38.38 -5.03 14.64
CA SER A 154 -39.23 -6.17 15.04
C SER A 154 -38.38 -7.37 15.47
N ASP A 155 -38.62 -7.73 16.73
CA ASP A 155 -38.24 -8.87 17.56
C ASP A 155 -38.27 -10.29 16.94
N ALA A 156 -37.32 -11.09 17.44
CA ALA A 156 -37.47 -12.43 18.04
C ALA A 156 -37.54 -13.74 17.21
N VAL A 157 -37.05 -14.79 17.89
CA VAL A 157 -37.01 -16.24 17.62
C VAL A 157 -35.83 -16.67 16.74
N GLY A 158 -34.78 -17.35 17.22
CA GLY A 158 -34.75 -18.47 18.16
C GLY A 158 -34.46 -19.74 17.35
N ASP A 159 -33.19 -20.12 17.20
CA ASP A 159 -32.82 -21.48 16.81
C ASP A 159 -31.44 -21.82 17.39
N GLU A 160 -31.48 -22.66 18.43
CA GLU A 160 -30.34 -23.29 19.05
C GLU A 160 -29.83 -24.37 18.09
N ALA A 161 -28.91 -24.04 17.20
CA ALA A 161 -28.21 -25.03 16.39
C ALA A 161 -27.10 -25.69 17.24
N GLU A 162 -27.52 -26.78 17.86
CA GLU A 162 -26.77 -27.85 18.50
C GLU A 162 -25.33 -28.01 17.97
N ILE A 163 -24.37 -27.86 18.89
CA ILE A 163 -22.96 -28.17 18.69
C ILE A 163 -22.86 -29.69 18.64
N HIS A 164 -22.90 -30.28 17.45
CA HIS A 164 -22.56 -31.68 17.26
C HIS A 164 -21.05 -31.82 17.26
N GLU A 165 -20.46 -32.16 18.41
CA GLU A 165 -19.13 -32.76 18.49
C GLU A 165 -19.14 -34.09 17.73
N PRO A 166 -18.34 -34.27 16.66
CA PRO A 166 -18.08 -35.61 16.16
C PRO A 166 -17.03 -36.27 17.07
N ASP A 167 -17.43 -37.34 17.74
CA ASP A 167 -16.61 -38.21 18.57
C ASP A 167 -15.21 -38.48 17.99
N ALA A 168 -14.22 -38.22 18.84
CA ALA A 168 -12.83 -38.58 18.62
C ALA A 168 -12.62 -40.10 18.80
N ASP A 169 -13.08 -40.95 17.87
CA ASP A 169 -12.63 -42.35 17.82
C ASP A 169 -12.86 -43.02 16.47
N THR A 170 -12.17 -42.57 15.43
CA THR A 170 -11.91 -43.43 14.27
C THR A 170 -10.50 -43.18 13.75
N VAL A 171 -9.55 -43.88 14.38
CA VAL A 171 -8.20 -44.06 13.84
C VAL A 171 -8.25 -45.27 12.91
N PRO A 172 -8.15 -45.14 11.57
CA PRO A 172 -7.89 -46.30 10.73
C PRO A 172 -6.44 -46.73 10.95
N LYS A 173 -6.28 -47.78 11.76
CA LYS A 173 -5.05 -48.56 11.94
C LYS A 173 -4.73 -49.27 10.63
N VAL A 174 -4.06 -48.60 9.70
CA VAL A 174 -3.50 -49.28 8.52
C VAL A 174 -2.18 -49.90 8.92
N ALA A 175 -2.22 -51.23 8.97
CA ALA A 175 -1.12 -52.09 9.34
C ALA A 175 0.06 -51.94 8.38
N LEU A 176 1.23 -51.78 8.99
CA LEU A 176 2.53 -52.11 8.40
C LEU A 176 2.55 -53.60 8.07
N THR A 177 2.50 -53.95 6.79
CA THR A 177 3.01 -55.25 6.32
C THR A 177 4.31 -55.01 5.56
N SER A 178 5.37 -55.33 6.29
CA SER A 178 6.72 -55.60 5.82
C SER A 178 6.76 -56.97 5.13
N GLU A 179 7.10 -56.99 3.86
CA GLU A 179 7.72 -58.09 3.08
C GLU A 179 8.75 -57.34 2.21
N PHE A 180 10.08 -57.54 2.21
CA PHE A 180 10.94 -58.72 2.37
C PHE A 180 10.53 -59.88 1.46
N ASP A 181 10.78 -59.74 0.15
CA ASP A 181 11.92 -60.35 -0.58
C ASP A 181 12.15 -59.61 -1.92
#